data_AF-A0A967P7W0-F1
#
_entry.id   AF-A0A967P7W0-F1
#
_cell.length_a   1.000
_cell.length_b   1.000
_cell.length_c   1.000
_cell.angle_alpha   90.00
_cell.angle_beta   90.00
_cell.angle_gamma   90.00
#
_symmetry.space_group_name_H-M   'P 1'
#
loop_
_entity.id
_entity.type
_entity.pdbx_description
1 polymer ?
#
loop_
_entity_poly.entity_id
_entity_poly.type
_entity_poly.pdbx_seq_one_letter_code
_entity_poly.pdbx_strand_id
1 'polypeptide(L)' 'MNKKDFRNFCLTFNGVTEDHPFEDDNILAFKVMGKIYAMADVENFNGINLKCDPVKASML' A
#
# COMPACT_ATOMS: atom_id res chain seq x y z
N MET A 1 6.31 -8.05 9.72
CA MET A 1 6.77 -6.79 9.08
C MET A 1 6.10 -5.63 9.80
N ASN A 2 6.83 -4.58 10.18
CA ASN A 2 6.22 -3.37 10.81
C ASN A 2 6.00 -2.25 9.76
N LYS A 3 5.41 -1.12 10.16
CA LYS A 3 5.08 -0.01 9.24
C LYS A 3 6.30 0.55 8.49
N LYS A 4 7.44 0.67 9.16
CA LYS A 4 8.68 1.22 8.57
C LYS A 4 9.26 0.26 7.54
N ASP A 5 9.29 -1.03 7.87
CA ASP A 5 9.79 -2.07 6.97
C ASP A 5 8.92 -2.17 5.71
N PHE A 6 7.59 -2.13 5.88
CA PHE A 6 6.65 -2.15 4.77
C PHE A 6 6.82 -0.94 3.84
N ARG A 7 6.88 0.27 4.41
CA ARG A 7 7.14 1.49 3.62
C ARG A 7 8.46 1.41 2.87
N ASN A 8 9.54 1.03 3.55
CA ASN A 8 10.87 0.88 2.92
C ASN A 8 10.84 -0.14 1.78
N PHE A 9 10.13 -1.26 1.95
CA PHE A 9 9.94 -2.25 0.89
C PHE A 9 9.19 -1.67 -0.31
N CYS A 10 8.07 -0.96 -0.08
CA CYS A 10 7.34 -0.29 -1.15
C CYS A 10 8.20 0.72 -1.92
N LEU A 11 9.08 1.45 -1.23
CA LEU A 11 9.99 2.42 -1.84
C LEU A 11 11.08 1.80 -2.74
N THR A 12 11.26 0.47 -2.72
CA THR A 12 12.21 -0.21 -3.62
C THR A 12 11.71 -0.32 -5.06
N PHE A 13 10.43 -0.05 -5.32
CA PHE A 13 9.82 -0.19 -6.64
C PHE A 13 10.14 1.03 -7.52
N ASN A 14 10.58 0.80 -8.75
CA ASN A 14 10.93 1.88 -9.68
C ASN A 14 9.71 2.76 -10.00
N GLY A 15 9.89 4.08 -9.93
CA GLY A 15 8.84 5.05 -10.22
C GLY A 15 7.71 5.09 -9.20
N VAL A 16 7.98 4.62 -7.96
CA VAL A 16 7.03 4.70 -6.86
C VAL A 16 6.82 6.15 -6.41
N THR A 17 5.57 6.48 -6.09
CA THR A 17 5.19 7.73 -5.43
C THR A 17 4.25 7.43 -4.27
N GLU A 18 4.31 8.27 -3.24
CA GLU A 18 3.42 8.24 -2.08
C GLU A 18 2.33 9.30 -2.22
N ASP A 19 1.11 9.00 -1.80
CA ASP A 19 -0.04 9.92 -1.87
C ASP A 19 -1.10 9.61 -0.80
N HIS A 20 -1.94 10.59 -0.49
CA HIS A 20 -3.10 10.48 0.40
C HIS A 20 -4.38 10.73 -0.42
N PRO A 21 -4.89 9.72 -1.14
CA PRO A 21 -5.97 9.90 -2.11
C PRO A 21 -7.38 9.85 -1.49
N PHE A 22 -7.49 9.71 -0.17
CA PHE A 22 -8.74 9.59 0.57
C PHE A 22 -8.85 10.69 1.64
N GLU A 23 -10.05 10.94 2.16
CA GLU A 23 -10.28 11.94 3.21
C GLU A 23 -9.58 11.60 4.53
N ASP A 24 -9.28 10.33 4.78
CA ASP A 24 -8.50 9.89 5.94
C ASP A 24 -6.99 10.00 5.63
N ASP A 25 -6.36 11.03 6.19
CA ASP A 25 -4.93 11.31 6.04
C ASP A 25 -4.03 10.19 6.60
N ASN A 26 -4.55 9.27 7.42
CA ASN A 26 -3.78 8.14 7.92
C ASN A 26 -3.57 7.06 6.85
N ILE A 27 -4.37 7.08 5.77
CA ILE A 27 -4.24 6.11 4.68
C ILE A 27 -3.18 6.57 3.70
N LEU A 28 -2.01 5.93 3.75
CA LEU A 28 -0.92 6.14 2.81
C LEU A 28 -1.04 5.16 1.65
N ALA A 29 -1.13 5.67 0.42
CA ALA A 29 -1.16 4.87 -0.80
C ALA A 29 0.16 4.96 -1.56
N PHE A 30 0.68 3.81 -1.99
CA PHE A 30 1.83 3.68 -2.87
C PHE A 30 1.36 3.47 -4.30
N LYS A 31 1.89 4.27 -5.22
CA LYS A 31 1.51 4.29 -6.64
C LYS A 31 2.71 4.04 -7.54
N VAL A 32 2.48 3.41 -8.68
CA VAL A 32 3.42 3.35 -9.81
C VAL A 32 2.69 3.89 -11.04
N MET A 33 3.29 4.88 -11.72
CA MET A 33 2.67 5.58 -12.86
C MET A 33 1.24 6.08 -12.54
N GLY A 34 1.04 6.64 -11.34
CA GLY A 34 -0.25 7.17 -10.89
C GLY A 34 -1.29 6.14 -10.44
N LYS A 35 -1.00 4.84 -10.50
CA LYS A 35 -1.93 3.77 -10.10
C LYS A 35 -1.52 3.15 -8.76
N ILE A 36 -2.47 3.08 -7.82
CA ILE A 36 -2.26 2.48 -6.48
C ILE A 36 -1.98 0.98 -6.64
N TYR A 37 -0.98 0.45 -5.93
CA TYR A 37 -0.73 -0.99 -5.84
C TYR A 37 -0.73 -1.53 -4.40
N ALA A 38 -0.43 -0.67 -3.42
CA ALA A 38 -0.46 -0.99 -2.00
C ALA A 38 -0.94 0.23 -1.20
N MET A 39 -1.61 0.01 -0.07
CA MET A 39 -1.95 1.07 0.88
C MET A 39 -2.09 0.52 2.30
N ALA A 40 -1.86 1.37 3.30
CA ALA A 40 -1.99 1.00 4.71
C ALA A 40 -2.34 2.22 5.56
N ASP A 41 -2.96 1.96 6.71
CA ASP A 41 -3.09 2.96 7.78
C ASP A 41 -1.75 3.07 8.52
N VAL A 42 -1.14 4.26 8.51
CA VAL A 42 0.19 4.51 9.10
C VAL A 42 0.18 4.77 10.60
N GLU A 43 -0.99 5.11 11.15
CA GLU A 43 -1.19 5.29 12.59
C GLU A 43 -1.62 3.98 13.24
N ASN A 44 -2.60 3.30 12.66
CA ASN A 44 -3.13 2.02 13.14
C ASN A 44 -2.74 0.86 12.23
N PHE A 45 -1.44 0.55 12.18
CA PHE A 45 -0.85 -0.43 11.26
C PHE A 45 -1.20 -1.90 11.62
N ASN A 46 -2.45 -2.30 11.38
CA ASN A 46 -2.96 -3.65 11.63
C ASN A 46 -2.94 -4.54 10.39
N GLY A 47 -2.70 -3.96 9.22
CA GLY A 47 -2.71 -4.67 7.95
C GLY A 47 -2.36 -3.77 6.80
N ILE A 48 -2.27 -4.38 5.62
CA ILE A 48 -2.02 -3.70 4.35
C ILE A 48 -3.04 -4.16 3.33
N ASN A 49 -3.44 -3.26 2.43
CA ASN A 49 -4.26 -3.58 1.28
C ASN A 49 -3.34 -3.72 0.06
N LEU A 50 -3.53 -4.80 -0.69
CA LEU A 50 -2.78 -5.10 -1.91
C LEU A 50 -3.74 -5.44 -3.04
N LYS A 51 -3.33 -5.13 -4.27
CA LYS A 51 -3.99 -5.72 -5.45
C LYS A 51 -3.62 -7.20 -5.54
N CYS A 52 -4.62 -8.04 -5.73
CA CYS A 52 -4.46 -9.48 -5.93
C CYS A 52 -5.26 -9.92 -7.16
N ASP A 53 -4.79 -11.00 -7.80
CA ASP A 53 -5.61 -11.70 -8.79
C ASP A 53 -6.88 -12.24 -8.11
N PRO A 54 -8.08 -12.08 -8.70
CA PRO A 54 -9.33 -12.50 -8.05
C PRO A 54 -9.41 -14.00 -7.74
N VAL A 55 -8.89 -14.86 -8.63
CA VAL A 55 -8.91 -16.32 -8.40
C VAL A 55 -7.98 -16.65 -7.25
N LYS A 56 -6.78 -16.08 -7.23
CA LYS A 56 -5.86 -16.22 -6.09
C LYS A 56 -6.48 -15.70 -4.79
N ALA A 57 -7.15 -14.56 -4.82
CA ALA A 57 -7.80 -13.98 -3.65
C ALA A 57 -8.90 -14.87 -3.05
N SER A 58 -9.64 -15.61 -3.88
CA SER A 58 -10.66 -16.55 -3.40
C SER A 58 -10.11 -17.79 -2.67
N MET A 59 -8.80 -18.05 -2.79
CA MET A 59 -8.12 -19.19 -2.19
C MET A 59 -7.26 -18.82 -0.97
N LEU A 60 -7.23 -17.53 -0.60
CA LEU A 60 -6.51 -17.00 0.56
C LEU A 60 -7.45 -16.93 1.78
#